data_AF-A0A9Q3ITQ3-F1
#
_entry.id   AF-A0A9Q3ITQ3-F1
#
_cell.length_a   1.000
_cell.length_b   1.000
_cell.length_c   1.000
_cell.angle_alpha   90.00
_cell.angle_beta   90.00
_cell.angle_gamma   90.00
#
_symmetry.space_group_name_H-M   'P 1'
#
loop_
_entity.id
_entity.type
_entity.pdbx_description
1 polymer ?
#
loop_
_entity_poly.entity_id
_entity_poly.type
_entity_poly.pdbx_seq_one_letter_code
_entity_poly.pdbx_strand_id
1 'polypeptide(L)'
;MNDIEAKVNLDTRAFCTCVGKDYLQVILPRWKNHLLPIEGVWFSSASNNMYPLGILDHDIVFPHPAGSIRMKTEIVVMDNCTSQQIILGNAYLNIYGIDINNHEGRYFTIGDNKRHKFAFFNIPKKISVVSSVKDTYKDEFVSNQLVEAQINPSFSPRMRN
;
A
#
# COMPACT_ATOMS: atom_id res chain seq x y z
N MET A 1 -4.42 -28.78 3.47
CA MET A 1 -4.31 -27.55 2.66
C MET A 1 -2.90 -27.05 2.84
N ASN A 2 -2.17 -26.81 1.76
CA ASN A 2 -0.85 -26.19 1.86
C ASN A 2 -1.08 -24.68 1.89
N ASP A 3 -0.59 -24.02 2.92
CA ASP A 3 -0.58 -22.55 2.97
C ASP A 3 0.39 -22.06 1.89
N ILE A 4 -0.08 -21.18 1.01
CA ILE A 4 0.71 -20.60 -0.07
C ILE A 4 1.10 -19.19 0.35
N GLU A 5 2.38 -18.87 0.29
CA GLU A 5 2.87 -17.53 0.61
C GLU A 5 2.44 -16.54 -0.48
N ALA A 6 1.83 -15.43 -0.07
CA ALA A 6 1.35 -14.38 -0.94
C ALA A 6 1.75 -13.00 -0.40
N LYS A 7 1.96 -12.05 -1.32
CA LYS A 7 2.20 -10.65 -0.99
C LYS A 7 0.87 -9.96 -0.80
N VAL A 8 0.77 -9.16 0.26
CA VAL A 8 -0.42 -8.37 0.59
C VAL A 8 -0.02 -6.91 0.72
N ASN A 9 -0.76 -6.04 0.05
CA ASN A 9 -0.70 -4.60 0.20
C ASN A 9 -1.81 -4.13 1.11
N LEU A 10 -1.44 -3.47 2.21
CA LEU A 10 -2.40 -2.87 3.14
C LEU A 10 -2.78 -1.48 2.60
N ASP A 11 -3.95 -1.36 1.97
CA ASP A 11 -4.34 -0.16 1.25
C ASP A 11 -5.58 0.50 1.85
N THR A 12 -5.36 1.58 2.61
CA THR A 12 -6.43 2.37 3.25
C THR A 12 -7.28 3.14 2.25
N ARG A 13 -6.85 3.27 0.99
CA ARG A 13 -7.59 3.97 -0.07
C ARG A 13 -8.38 3.02 -0.95
N ALA A 14 -8.14 1.72 -0.85
CA ALA A 14 -8.93 0.71 -1.55
C ALA A 14 -10.24 0.46 -0.81
N PHE A 15 -11.38 0.61 -1.51
CA PHE A 15 -12.70 0.37 -0.93
C PHE A 15 -12.90 -1.11 -0.53
N CYS A 16 -12.45 -2.03 -1.37
CA CYS A 16 -12.61 -3.47 -1.19
C CYS A 16 -11.26 -4.19 -1.25
N THR A 17 -11.24 -5.44 -0.78
CA THR A 17 -10.12 -6.35 -1.00
C THR A 17 -10.22 -6.96 -2.38
N CYS A 18 -9.14 -6.90 -3.16
CA CYS A 18 -9.14 -7.40 -4.53
C CYS A 18 -7.78 -7.95 -4.98
N VAL A 19 -7.80 -8.72 -6.07
CA VAL A 19 -6.61 -9.35 -6.65
C VAL A 19 -6.73 -9.44 -8.17
N GLY A 20 -5.62 -9.30 -8.89
CA GLY A 20 -5.58 -9.56 -10.33
C GLY A 20 -5.62 -11.05 -10.66
N LYS A 21 -6.36 -11.42 -11.70
CA LYS A 21 -6.50 -12.83 -12.14
C LYS A 21 -5.16 -13.52 -12.37
N ASP A 22 -4.17 -12.80 -12.90
CA ASP A 22 -2.87 -13.38 -13.27
C ASP A 22 -2.05 -13.71 -12.02
N TYR A 23 -2.05 -12.81 -11.03
CA TYR A 23 -1.41 -13.09 -9.74
C TYR A 23 -2.12 -14.22 -8.99
N LEU A 24 -3.45 -14.21 -8.99
CA LEU A 24 -4.25 -15.27 -8.38
C LEU A 24 -4.03 -16.64 -9.05
N GLN A 25 -3.80 -16.68 -10.37
CA GLN A 25 -3.48 -17.90 -11.10
C GLN A 25 -2.16 -18.53 -10.63
N VAL A 26 -1.20 -17.74 -10.15
CA VAL A 26 0.06 -18.21 -9.59
C VAL A 26 -0.13 -18.77 -8.19
N ILE A 27 -0.79 -18.02 -7.30
CA ILE A 27 -0.91 -18.39 -5.89
C ILE A 27 -2.07 -19.35 -5.59
N LEU A 28 -3.07 -19.46 -6.46
CA LEU A 28 -4.21 -20.35 -6.28
C LEU A 28 -4.75 -20.86 -7.62
N PRO A 29 -4.06 -21.77 -8.34
CA PRO A 29 -4.35 -22.09 -9.74
C PRO A 29 -5.77 -22.59 -10.07
N ARG A 30 -6.52 -23.07 -9.07
CA ARG A 30 -7.89 -23.59 -9.19
C ARG A 30 -8.98 -22.60 -8.71
N TRP A 31 -8.64 -21.33 -8.53
CA TRP A 31 -9.54 -20.29 -8.02
C TRP A 31 -10.87 -20.20 -8.79
N LYS A 32 -10.84 -20.44 -10.11
CA LYS A 32 -12.04 -20.36 -10.97
C LYS A 32 -13.16 -21.31 -10.52
N ASN A 33 -12.84 -22.43 -9.90
CA ASN A 33 -13.83 -23.42 -9.44
C ASN A 33 -14.59 -22.94 -8.20
N HIS A 34 -14.10 -21.89 -7.54
CA HIS A 34 -14.63 -21.35 -6.29
C HIS A 34 -15.12 -19.91 -6.45
N LEU A 35 -15.19 -19.42 -7.69
CA LEU A 35 -15.58 -18.06 -8.00
C LEU A 35 -17.10 -17.92 -7.89
N LEU A 36 -17.54 -17.02 -7.02
CA LEU A 36 -18.93 -16.62 -6.87
C LEU A 36 -19.27 -15.48 -7.84
N PRO A 37 -20.51 -15.43 -8.36
CA PRO A 37 -20.93 -14.36 -9.27
C PRO A 37 -20.93 -13.01 -8.55
N ILE A 38 -20.70 -11.95 -9.33
CA ILE A 38 -20.79 -10.56 -8.88
C ILE A 38 -21.61 -9.77 -9.90
N GLU A 39 -22.66 -9.09 -9.45
CA GLU A 39 -23.58 -8.34 -10.32
C GLU A 39 -23.87 -6.96 -9.75
N GLY A 40 -24.05 -5.98 -10.64
CA GLY A 40 -24.52 -4.64 -10.27
C GLY A 40 -23.50 -3.76 -9.53
N VAL A 41 -22.22 -4.14 -9.47
CA VAL A 41 -21.18 -3.35 -8.79
C VAL A 41 -20.20 -2.76 -9.81
N TRP A 42 -19.98 -1.45 -9.71
CA TRP A 42 -18.99 -0.73 -10.49
C TRP A 42 -17.70 -0.52 -9.71
N PHE A 43 -16.56 -0.82 -10.33
CA PHE A 43 -15.25 -0.61 -9.72
C PHE A 43 -14.39 0.31 -10.58
N SER A 44 -13.62 1.17 -9.93
CA SER A 44 -12.61 2.00 -10.56
C SER A 44 -11.33 2.00 -9.75
N SER A 45 -10.22 2.22 -10.44
CA SER A 45 -8.92 2.55 -9.87
C SER A 45 -8.64 4.04 -10.06
N ALA A 46 -7.48 4.51 -9.62
CA ALA A 46 -7.06 5.89 -9.85
C ALA A 46 -6.95 6.26 -11.34
N SER A 47 -6.78 5.28 -12.23
CA SER A 47 -6.45 5.52 -13.64
C SER A 47 -7.47 4.95 -14.62
N ASN A 48 -8.17 3.87 -14.26
CA ASN A 48 -9.02 3.12 -15.17
C ASN A 48 -10.23 2.52 -14.46
N ASN A 49 -11.27 2.20 -15.25
CA ASN A 49 -12.34 1.30 -14.81
C ASN A 49 -11.78 -0.10 -14.56
N MET A 50 -12.36 -0.80 -13.59
CA MET A 50 -11.94 -2.14 -13.19
C MET A 50 -13.03 -3.15 -13.54
N TYR A 51 -12.64 -4.30 -14.09
CA TYR A 51 -13.57 -5.32 -14.55
C TYR A 51 -13.58 -6.51 -13.59
N PRO A 52 -14.58 -6.62 -12.70
CA PRO A 52 -14.67 -7.73 -11.76
C PRO A 52 -15.08 -9.02 -12.50
N LEU A 53 -14.46 -10.14 -12.13
CA LEU A 53 -14.80 -11.47 -12.63
C LEU A 53 -15.71 -12.23 -11.67
N GLY A 54 -15.61 -11.93 -10.38
CA GLY A 54 -16.37 -12.61 -9.32
C GLY A 54 -15.73 -12.39 -7.95
N ILE A 55 -16.32 -13.03 -6.94
CA ILE A 55 -15.86 -12.97 -5.55
C ILE A 55 -15.28 -14.33 -5.17
N LEU A 56 -14.15 -14.32 -4.48
CA LEU A 56 -13.54 -15.50 -3.90
C LEU A 56 -13.55 -15.39 -2.39
N ASP A 57 -14.20 -16.35 -1.72
CA ASP A 57 -14.15 -16.49 -0.28
C ASP A 57 -12.88 -17.23 0.12
N HIS A 58 -11.95 -16.54 0.77
CA HIS A 58 -10.69 -17.14 1.18
C HIS A 58 -10.13 -16.54 2.47
N ASP A 59 -9.42 -17.38 3.20
CA ASP A 59 -8.72 -16.96 4.42
C ASP A 59 -7.37 -16.31 4.04
N ILE A 60 -7.07 -15.15 4.64
CA ILE A 60 -5.73 -14.57 4.64
C ILE A 60 -5.13 -14.81 6.03
N VAL A 61 -3.98 -15.49 6.08
CA VAL A 61 -3.29 -15.82 7.33
C VAL A 61 -2.04 -14.96 7.47
N PHE A 62 -1.98 -14.17 8.54
CA PHE A 62 -0.77 -13.47 8.96
C PHE A 62 -0.04 -14.31 10.02
N PRO A 63 1.11 -14.92 9.67
CA PRO A 63 1.87 -15.73 10.62
C PRO A 63 2.56 -14.84 11.67
N HIS A 64 2.53 -15.27 12.94
CA HIS A 64 3.24 -14.59 14.03
C HIS A 64 3.69 -15.60 15.10
N PRO A 65 4.89 -15.46 15.69
CA PRO A 65 5.41 -16.42 16.68
C PRO A 65 4.53 -16.62 17.92
N ALA A 66 3.79 -15.58 18.33
CA ALA A 66 2.86 -15.64 19.47
C ALA A 66 1.46 -16.17 19.10
N GLY A 67 1.26 -16.62 17.86
CA GLY A 67 -0.01 -17.10 17.33
C GLY A 67 -0.40 -16.37 16.05
N SER A 68 -0.61 -17.14 14.98
CA SER A 68 -1.03 -16.62 13.68
C SER A 68 -2.46 -16.07 13.73
N ILE A 69 -2.71 -15.01 12.98
CA ILE A 69 -4.05 -14.43 12.81
C ILE A 69 -4.61 -14.87 11.48
N ARG A 70 -5.82 -15.45 11.50
CA ARG A 70 -6.56 -15.88 10.30
C ARG A 70 -7.75 -14.97 10.09
N MET A 71 -7.77 -14.28 8.96
CA MET A 71 -8.87 -13.41 8.56
C MET A 71 -9.70 -14.09 7.49
N LYS A 72 -11.00 -14.23 7.72
CA LYS A 72 -11.95 -14.59 6.67
C LYS A 72 -12.19 -13.38 5.78
N THR A 73 -11.99 -13.53 4.48
CA THR A 73 -12.10 -12.42 3.53
C THR A 73 -12.85 -12.81 2.26
N GLU A 74 -13.59 -11.84 1.73
CA GLU A 74 -14.13 -11.83 0.38
C GLU A 74 -13.16 -11.03 -0.51
N ILE A 75 -12.66 -11.68 -1.55
CA ILE A 75 -11.66 -11.09 -2.45
C ILE A 75 -12.28 -10.94 -3.83
N VAL A 76 -12.40 -9.71 -4.30
CA VAL A 76 -12.87 -9.46 -5.67
C VAL A 76 -11.75 -9.78 -6.66
N VAL A 77 -12.01 -10.71 -7.58
CA VAL A 77 -11.05 -11.04 -8.64
C VAL A 77 -11.26 -10.08 -9.80
N MET A 78 -10.20 -9.39 -10.21
CA MET A 78 -10.23 -8.36 -11.25
C MET A 78 -9.52 -8.86 -12.52
N ASP A 79 -10.12 -8.60 -13.68
CA ASP A 79 -9.58 -9.02 -14.98
C ASP A 79 -8.38 -8.17 -15.41
N ASN A 80 -8.47 -6.86 -15.22
CA ASN A 80 -7.49 -5.87 -15.68
C ASN A 80 -6.62 -5.29 -14.55
N CYS A 81 -6.52 -5.97 -13.41
CA CYS A 81 -5.59 -5.61 -12.35
C CYS A 81 -4.23 -6.28 -12.58
N THR A 82 -3.18 -5.48 -12.75
CA THR A 82 -1.81 -5.96 -13.03
C THR A 82 -0.98 -6.19 -11.76
N SER A 83 -1.53 -5.88 -10.59
CA SER A 83 -0.82 -5.95 -9.31
C SER A 83 -0.40 -7.38 -8.96
N GLN A 84 0.86 -7.56 -8.57
CA GLN A 84 1.45 -8.86 -8.16
C GLN A 84 1.34 -9.08 -6.64
N GLN A 85 0.23 -8.63 -6.07
CA GLN A 85 -0.09 -8.68 -4.64
C GLN A 85 -1.60 -8.63 -4.47
N ILE A 86 -2.09 -9.20 -3.37
CA ILE A 86 -3.47 -9.00 -2.92
C ILE A 86 -3.57 -7.60 -2.33
N ILE A 87 -4.54 -6.81 -2.75
CA ILE A 87 -4.83 -5.52 -2.14
C ILE A 87 -5.84 -5.77 -1.02
N LEU A 88 -5.42 -5.62 0.23
CA LEU A 88 -6.29 -5.67 1.39
C LEU A 88 -6.88 -4.29 1.62
N GLY A 89 -8.17 -4.16 1.33
CA GLY A 89 -8.86 -2.87 1.34
C GLY A 89 -9.28 -2.42 2.73
N ASN A 90 -9.67 -1.16 2.81
CA ASN A 90 -10.01 -0.45 4.03
C ASN A 90 -11.12 -1.13 4.85
N ALA A 91 -12.09 -1.79 4.21
CA ALA A 91 -13.13 -2.53 4.92
C ALA A 91 -12.53 -3.56 5.90
N TYR A 92 -11.60 -4.38 5.43
CA TYR A 92 -10.96 -5.41 6.24
C TYR A 92 -9.90 -4.85 7.18
N LEU A 93 -9.20 -3.77 6.79
CA LEU A 93 -8.31 -3.06 7.71
C LEU A 93 -9.10 -2.59 8.95
N ASN A 94 -10.28 -2.02 8.76
CA ASN A 94 -11.10 -1.54 9.87
C ASN A 94 -11.73 -2.68 10.69
N ILE A 95 -12.31 -3.69 10.04
CA ILE A 95 -12.97 -4.83 10.72
C ILE A 95 -11.99 -5.57 11.64
N TYR A 96 -10.74 -5.76 11.18
CA TYR A 96 -9.73 -6.48 11.95
C TYR A 96 -8.85 -5.56 12.81
N GLY A 97 -9.10 -4.24 12.81
CA GLY A 97 -8.33 -3.27 13.59
C GLY A 97 -6.85 -3.24 13.19
N ILE A 98 -6.56 -3.22 11.89
CA ILE A 98 -5.21 -3.16 11.36
C ILE A 98 -4.71 -1.72 11.43
N ASP A 99 -3.68 -1.48 12.24
CA ASP A 99 -3.02 -0.18 12.33
C ASP A 99 -1.65 -0.22 11.64
N ILE A 100 -1.52 0.57 10.58
CA ILE A 100 -0.30 0.72 9.79
C ILE A 100 0.49 2.00 10.13
N ASN A 101 -0.06 2.90 10.95
CA ASN A 101 0.51 4.23 11.24
C ASN A 101 1.40 4.23 12.49
N ASN A 102 2.03 3.09 12.81
CA ASN A 102 2.85 2.98 14.01
C ASN A 102 4.07 3.91 13.95
N HIS A 103 4.13 4.87 14.87
CA HIS A 103 5.22 5.85 14.94
C HIS A 103 6.57 5.26 15.38
N GLU A 104 6.58 4.08 16.01
CA GLU A 104 7.77 3.46 16.59
C GLU A 104 8.40 2.33 15.74
N GLY A 105 8.28 2.37 14.42
CA GLY A 105 8.99 1.45 13.54
C GLY A 105 8.22 1.04 12.29
N ARG A 106 8.83 0.18 11.46
CA ARG A 106 8.20 -0.36 10.25
C ARG A 106 7.51 -1.69 10.55
N TYR A 107 6.38 -1.61 11.25
CA TYR A 107 5.49 -2.74 11.50
C TYR A 107 4.03 -2.27 11.49
N PHE A 108 3.12 -3.22 11.32
CA PHE A 108 1.70 -3.01 11.55
C PHE A 108 1.23 -3.88 12.71
N THR A 109 0.10 -3.53 13.31
CA THR A 109 -0.55 -4.34 14.34
C THR A 109 -1.92 -4.76 13.85
N ILE A 110 -2.43 -5.88 14.35
CA ILE A 110 -3.78 -6.35 14.05
C ILE A 110 -4.53 -6.51 15.38
N GLY A 111 -5.68 -5.86 15.47
CA GLY A 111 -6.51 -5.81 16.67
C GLY A 111 -5.98 -4.88 17.75
N ASP A 112 -6.63 -4.91 18.91
CA ASP A 112 -6.34 -4.02 20.05
C ASP A 112 -5.04 -4.38 20.80
N ASN A 113 -4.49 -5.57 20.53
CA ASN A 113 -3.27 -6.03 21.18
C ASN A 113 -2.02 -5.52 20.44
N LYS A 114 -1.57 -4.31 20.78
CA LYS A 114 -0.34 -3.66 20.28
C LYS A 114 0.95 -4.48 20.49
N ARG A 115 0.88 -5.64 21.16
CA ARG A 115 2.00 -6.58 21.32
C ARG A 115 2.24 -7.44 20.08
N HIS A 116 1.22 -7.68 19.24
CA HIS A 116 1.37 -8.45 18.00
C HIS A 116 1.81 -7.53 16.86
N LYS A 117 3.13 -7.40 16.72
CA LYS A 117 3.76 -6.56 15.71
C LYS A 117 4.14 -7.42 14.51
N PHE A 118 3.59 -7.08 13.35
CA PHE A 118 3.86 -7.76 12.09
C PHE A 118 4.83 -6.92 11.26
N ALA A 119 5.95 -7.53 10.87
CA ALA A 119 6.94 -6.86 10.03
C ALA A 119 6.42 -6.74 8.59
N PHE A 120 6.72 -5.61 7.93
CA PHE A 120 6.51 -5.50 6.49
C PHE A 120 7.51 -6.36 5.72
N PHE A 121 7.07 -6.94 4.60
CA PHE A 121 7.94 -7.71 3.72
C PHE A 121 9.07 -6.82 3.17
N ASN A 122 10.29 -7.34 3.17
CA ASN A 122 11.46 -6.72 2.56
C ASN A 122 11.79 -5.31 3.09
N ILE A 123 11.95 -5.15 4.41
CA ILE A 123 12.44 -3.92 5.03
C ILE A 123 13.80 -3.58 4.37
N PRO A 124 13.89 -2.53 3.53
CA PRO A 124 15.19 -2.10 3.05
C PRO A 124 16.00 -1.72 4.29
N LYS A 125 17.21 -2.27 4.45
CA LYS A 125 18.20 -1.70 5.36
C LYS A 125 18.20 -0.19 5.10
N LYS A 126 18.02 0.61 6.17
CA LYS A 126 17.91 2.07 6.14
C LYS A 126 18.55 2.64 4.88
N ILE A 127 17.76 3.26 4.00
CA ILE A 127 18.32 4.07 2.91
C ILE A 127 19.18 5.12 3.60
N SER A 128 20.49 4.91 3.58
CA SER A 128 21.45 5.91 3.99
C SER A 128 21.29 7.05 3.00
N VAL A 129 20.61 8.11 3.42
CA VAL A 129 20.67 9.39 2.72
C VAL A 129 22.15 9.70 2.63
N VAL A 130 22.71 9.64 1.42
CA VAL A 130 24.07 10.11 1.17
C VAL A 130 24.03 11.60 1.41
N SER A 131 24.38 12.01 2.63
CA SER A 131 24.55 13.41 2.96
C SER A 131 25.73 13.95 2.16
N SER A 132 25.51 15.11 1.54
CA SER A 132 26.46 15.97 0.82
C SER A 132 26.85 15.57 -0.61
N VAL A 133 25.89 15.62 -1.53
CA VAL A 133 26.20 16.23 -2.83
C VAL A 133 26.27 17.73 -2.57
N LYS A 134 27.41 18.38 -2.82
CA LYS A 134 27.46 19.85 -2.83
C LYS A 134 26.47 20.32 -3.89
N ASP A 135 25.42 21.03 -3.48
CA ASP A 135 24.35 21.55 -4.36
C ASP A 135 24.90 22.60 -5.34
N THR A 136 25.67 22.19 -6.35
CA THR A 136 26.10 23.09 -7.44
C THR A 136 24.89 23.73 -8.13
N TYR A 137 23.75 23.06 -8.09
CA TYR A 137 22.47 23.50 -8.63
C TYR A 137 21.85 24.70 -7.87
N LYS A 138 22.11 24.86 -6.56
CA LYS A 138 21.62 26.02 -5.81
C LYS A 138 22.34 27.29 -6.24
N ASP A 139 23.66 27.22 -6.43
CA ASP A 139 24.45 28.38 -6.81
C ASP A 139 24.11 28.84 -8.24
N GLU A 140 23.84 27.91 -9.16
CA GLU A 140 23.33 28.22 -10.51
C GLU A 140 21.90 28.77 -10.51
N PHE A 141 20.99 28.22 -9.70
CA PHE A 141 19.61 28.73 -9.58
C PHE A 141 19.58 30.17 -9.04
N VAL A 142 20.37 30.44 -8.00
CA VAL A 142 20.44 31.78 -7.40
C VAL A 142 21.05 32.79 -8.36
N SER A 143 22.17 32.44 -9.00
CA SER A 143 22.89 33.35 -9.90
C SER A 143 22.15 33.62 -11.21
N ASN A 144 21.47 32.62 -11.79
CA ASN A 144 20.87 32.75 -13.11
C ASN A 144 19.36 33.06 -13.07
N GLN A 145 18.60 32.53 -12.09
CA GLN A 145 17.12 32.65 -12.11
C GLN A 145 16.57 33.68 -11.11
N LEU A 146 17.19 33.82 -9.93
CA LEU A 146 16.73 34.80 -8.94
C LEU A 146 17.18 36.23 -9.24
N VAL A 147 18.23 36.43 -10.04
CA VAL A 147 18.69 37.76 -10.45
C VAL A 147 17.75 38.40 -11.47
N GLU A 148 17.15 37.60 -12.37
CA GLU A 148 16.18 38.09 -13.35
C GLU A 148 14.78 38.29 -12.77
N ALA A 149 14.45 37.58 -11.70
CA ALA A 149 13.25 37.84 -10.94
C ALA A 149 13.39 39.20 -10.24
N GLN A 150 12.78 40.25 -10.79
CA GLN A 150 12.62 41.55 -10.13
C GLN A 150 11.73 41.44 -8.89
N ILE A 151 12.22 40.76 -7.85
CA ILE A 151 11.52 40.61 -6.58
C ILE A 151 11.39 42.01 -5.98
N ASN A 152 10.15 42.42 -5.76
CA ASN A 152 9.84 43.75 -5.24
C ASN A 152 10.59 43.98 -3.91
N PRO A 153 11.41 45.04 -3.80
CA PRO A 153 12.29 45.27 -2.65
C PRO A 153 11.54 45.41 -1.31
N SER A 154 10.22 45.63 -1.33
CA SER A 154 9.37 45.62 -0.13
C SER A 154 9.22 44.25 0.54
N PHE A 155 9.58 43.15 -0.14
CA PHE A 155 9.61 41.79 0.40
C PHE A 155 11.02 41.30 0.76
N SER A 156 12.03 42.17 0.73
CA SER A 156 13.36 41.80 1.23
C SER A 156 13.30 41.55 2.74
N PRO A 157 13.92 40.48 3.27
CA PRO A 157 13.88 40.18 4.69
C PRO A 157 14.52 41.34 5.46
N ARG A 158 13.73 42.08 6.24
CA ARG A 158 14.27 43.05 7.19
C ARG A 158 15.13 42.29 8.19
N MET A 159 16.44 42.49 8.14
CA MET A 159 17.33 42.07 9.23
C MET A 159 16.85 42.78 10.49
N ARG A 160 16.31 42.02 11.44
CA ARG A 160 16.05 42.53 12.80
C ARG A 160 17.41 42.61 13.48
N ASN A 161 17.81 43.83 13.85
CA ASN A 161 18.90 44.05 14.80
C ASN A 161 18.55 43.50 16.17
#